data_AF-A0A354TH98-F1
#
_entry.id   AF-A0A354TH98-F1
#
_cell.length_a   1.000
_cell.length_b   1.000
_cell.length_c   1.000
_cell.angle_alpha   90.00
_cell.angle_beta   90.00
_cell.angle_gamma   90.00
#
_symmetry.space_group_name_H-M   'P 1'
#
loop_
_entity.id
_entity.type
_entity.pdbx_description
1 polymer ?
#
loop_
_entity_poly.entity_id
_entity_poly.type
_entity_poly.pdbx_seq_one_letter_code
_entity_poly.pdbx_strand_id
1 'polypeptide(L)'
;MLSLDLCTFDPGLRVKSPAAFAAEVTECVETSWDDGADIVLLPEFTWMGLEPLVEPASLRRVAECFWVELFPTLKSLLCRPDKAVVLGTVPFWDAEREVLHNRAPILLGDRVLHQDKLHLTPWESAFVPGRELRLWEFAGLRFAVVICLDIEIPELSARLRGAGVDVLLVPSATETVLGVERVDRCASARAVELGCVVGVSHLTGKAASELIDENVGRTAVYFPSQAAFRDSPRWVEGEIVAAGVHKQRVVLEPRALERMRRMRQETNPSLLSVLPHFEIVQE
;
A
#
# COMPACT_ATOMS: atom_id res chain seq x y z
N MET A 1 -4.25 6.57 -20.20
CA MET A 1 -4.12 7.14 -18.84
C MET A 1 -4.73 6.12 -17.92
N LEU A 2 -4.18 5.96 -16.72
CA LEU A 2 -4.62 4.93 -15.77
C LEU A 2 -5.01 5.63 -14.47
N SER A 3 -6.19 5.36 -13.93
CA SER A 3 -6.71 6.02 -12.73
C SER A 3 -6.45 5.15 -11.49
N LEU A 4 -5.82 5.73 -10.47
CA LEU A 4 -5.58 5.11 -9.16
C LEU A 4 -6.38 5.86 -8.09
N ASP A 5 -7.23 5.15 -7.36
CA ASP A 5 -7.88 5.66 -6.16
C ASP A 5 -7.12 5.21 -4.92
N LEU A 6 -6.63 6.20 -4.17
CA LEU A 6 -6.11 6.04 -2.83
C LEU A 6 -7.26 6.20 -1.85
N CYS A 7 -7.37 5.31 -0.87
CA CYS A 7 -8.48 5.34 0.08
C CYS A 7 -7.95 5.32 1.51
N THR A 8 -8.43 6.21 2.37
CA THR A 8 -8.44 5.89 3.80
C THR A 8 -9.53 4.87 4.06
N PHE A 9 -9.43 4.16 5.18
CA PHE A 9 -10.47 3.25 5.62
C PHE A 9 -10.59 3.30 7.14
N ASP A 10 -11.81 3.16 7.64
CA ASP A 10 -12.11 3.10 9.07
C ASP A 10 -12.49 1.65 9.41
N PRO A 11 -11.65 0.87 10.10
CA PRO A 11 -11.99 -0.51 10.45
C PRO A 11 -12.99 -0.57 11.62
N GLY A 12 -13.31 0.56 12.25
CA GLY A 12 -14.25 0.70 13.36
C GLY A 12 -15.72 0.73 12.98
N LEU A 13 -16.08 0.31 11.77
CA LEU A 13 -17.47 0.29 11.30
C LEU A 13 -18.34 -0.56 12.23
N ARG A 14 -19.53 -0.04 12.57
CA ARG A 14 -20.50 -0.73 13.42
C ARG A 14 -21.30 -1.76 12.63
N VAL A 15 -20.65 -2.86 12.27
CA VAL A 15 -21.26 -4.00 11.58
C VAL A 15 -21.46 -5.18 12.54
N LYS A 16 -22.36 -6.11 12.18
CA LYS A 16 -22.77 -7.22 13.05
C LYS A 16 -22.18 -8.58 12.69
N SER A 17 -21.42 -8.68 11.60
CA SER A 17 -20.84 -9.93 11.14
C SER A 17 -19.63 -9.72 10.23
N PRO A 18 -18.73 -10.71 10.13
CA PRO A 18 -17.61 -10.67 9.19
C PRO A 18 -18.03 -10.42 7.74
N ALA A 19 -19.15 -11.02 7.32
CA ALA A 19 -19.69 -10.85 5.97
C ALA A 19 -20.17 -9.40 5.72
N ALA A 20 -20.76 -8.74 6.72
CA ALA A 20 -21.15 -7.34 6.62
C ALA A 20 -19.91 -6.44 6.53
N PHE A 21 -18.86 -6.71 7.32
CA PHE A 21 -17.59 -5.99 7.21
C PHE A 21 -16.98 -6.13 5.80
N ALA A 22 -16.93 -7.35 5.28
CA ALA A 22 -16.43 -7.62 3.93
C ALA A 22 -17.25 -6.91 2.84
N ALA A 23 -18.56 -6.76 3.03
CA ALA A 23 -19.42 -6.01 2.11
C ALA A 23 -19.06 -4.52 2.08
N GLU A 24 -18.80 -3.89 3.23
CA GLU A 24 -18.38 -2.47 3.30
C GLU A 24 -17.03 -2.24 2.60
N VAL A 25 -16.06 -3.14 2.82
CA VAL A 25 -14.76 -3.07 2.11
C VAL A 25 -14.96 -3.26 0.60
N THR A 26 -15.83 -4.20 0.21
CA THR A 26 -16.13 -4.47 -1.21
C THR A 26 -16.81 -3.27 -1.85
N GLU A 27 -17.80 -2.66 -1.20
CA GLU A 27 -18.50 -1.48 -1.68
C GLU A 27 -17.53 -0.30 -1.86
N CYS A 28 -16.58 -0.10 -0.94
CA CYS A 28 -15.53 0.90 -1.10
C CYS A 28 -14.74 0.73 -2.41
N VAL A 29 -14.37 -0.51 -2.74
CA VAL A 29 -13.63 -0.84 -3.98
C VAL A 29 -14.51 -0.70 -5.21
N GLU A 30 -15.70 -1.28 -5.19
CA GLU A 30 -16.62 -1.28 -6.34
C GLU A 30 -17.06 0.14 -6.70
N THR A 31 -17.41 0.97 -5.72
CA THR A 31 -17.75 2.38 -5.96
C THR A 31 -16.59 3.17 -6.58
N SER A 32 -15.34 2.93 -6.17
CA SER A 32 -14.18 3.55 -6.81
C SER A 32 -14.05 3.15 -8.28
N TRP A 33 -14.26 1.86 -8.60
CA TRP A 33 -14.22 1.39 -9.98
C TRP A 33 -15.37 1.90 -10.82
N ASP A 34 -16.58 1.94 -10.28
CA ASP A 34 -17.78 2.47 -10.94
C ASP A 34 -17.64 3.97 -11.21
N ASP A 35 -16.97 4.70 -10.31
CA ASP A 35 -16.64 6.10 -10.51
C ASP A 35 -15.52 6.31 -11.55
N GLY A 36 -14.83 5.25 -12.01
CA GLY A 36 -13.85 5.30 -13.10
C GLY A 36 -12.39 5.07 -12.69
N ALA A 37 -12.12 4.55 -11.48
CA ALA A 37 -10.78 4.08 -11.12
C ALA A 37 -10.45 2.75 -11.82
N ASP A 38 -9.18 2.55 -12.14
CA ASP A 38 -8.66 1.27 -12.65
C ASP A 38 -7.97 0.47 -11.54
N ILE A 39 -7.38 1.18 -10.57
CA ILE A 39 -6.68 0.63 -9.42
C ILE A 39 -7.25 1.22 -8.14
N VAL A 40 -7.40 0.41 -7.10
CA VAL A 40 -7.71 0.87 -5.74
C VAL A 40 -6.61 0.43 -4.77
N LEU A 41 -6.18 1.33 -3.89
CA LEU A 41 -5.30 1.04 -2.76
C LEU A 41 -6.07 1.27 -1.46
N LEU A 42 -6.21 0.21 -0.66
CA LEU A 42 -6.70 0.30 0.72
C LEU A 42 -5.53 0.29 1.72
N PRO A 43 -5.72 0.79 2.96
CA PRO A 43 -4.66 0.91 3.95
C PRO A 43 -4.16 -0.39 4.58
N GLU A 44 -3.03 -0.31 5.28
CA GLU A 44 -2.57 -1.39 6.15
C GLU A 44 -3.61 -1.68 7.22
N PHE A 45 -3.75 -2.95 7.62
CA PHE A 45 -4.65 -3.41 8.68
C PHE A 45 -6.14 -3.12 8.42
N THR A 46 -6.53 -2.85 7.17
CA THR A 46 -7.95 -2.71 6.77
C THR A 46 -8.82 -3.84 7.33
N TRP A 47 -8.34 -5.08 7.32
CA TRP A 47 -9.10 -6.25 7.76
C TRP A 47 -9.08 -6.50 9.27
N MET A 48 -8.44 -5.64 10.06
CA MET A 48 -8.46 -5.76 11.52
C MET A 48 -9.82 -5.46 12.14
N GLY A 49 -10.73 -4.80 11.41
CA GLY A 49 -12.14 -4.67 11.82
C GLY A 49 -12.88 -6.01 11.95
N LEU A 50 -12.29 -7.12 11.48
CA LEU A 50 -12.81 -8.47 11.72
C LEU A 50 -12.54 -9.01 13.12
N GLU A 51 -11.52 -8.51 13.82
CA GLU A 51 -11.11 -9.02 15.14
C GLU A 51 -12.24 -9.04 16.18
N PRO A 52 -13.05 -7.97 16.36
CA PRO A 52 -14.19 -8.01 17.28
C PRO A 52 -15.38 -8.84 16.77
N LEU A 53 -15.32 -9.38 15.55
CA LEU A 53 -16.40 -10.13 14.90
C LEU A 53 -16.14 -11.64 14.86
N VAL A 54 -15.02 -12.09 15.42
CA VAL A 54 -14.62 -13.50 15.44
C VAL A 54 -14.35 -14.00 16.85
N GLU A 55 -14.54 -15.31 17.06
CA GLU A 55 -14.33 -15.96 18.35
C GLU A 55 -13.37 -17.15 18.21
N PRO A 56 -12.26 -17.20 18.98
CA PRO A 56 -11.76 -16.14 19.84
C PRO A 56 -11.23 -14.94 19.03
N ALA A 57 -11.35 -13.73 19.57
CA ALA A 57 -10.73 -12.53 19.03
C ALA A 57 -9.20 -12.71 19.02
N SER A 58 -8.62 -12.91 17.84
CA SER A 58 -7.19 -13.17 17.65
C SER A 58 -6.78 -13.03 16.18
N LEU A 59 -5.51 -12.70 15.93
CA LEU A 59 -4.96 -12.59 14.58
C LEU A 59 -5.10 -13.89 13.76
N ARG A 60 -4.95 -15.06 14.40
CA ARG A 60 -5.10 -16.34 13.72
C ARG A 60 -6.53 -16.59 13.27
N ARG A 61 -7.52 -16.25 14.11
CA ARG A 61 -8.94 -16.40 13.74
C ARG A 61 -9.35 -15.38 12.69
N VAL A 62 -8.80 -14.16 12.73
CA VAL A 62 -8.95 -13.16 11.65
C VAL A 62 -8.39 -13.70 10.33
N ALA A 63 -7.20 -14.30 10.34
CA ALA A 63 -6.61 -14.92 9.15
C ALA A 63 -7.51 -16.02 8.57
N GLU A 64 -8.01 -16.92 9.41
CA GLU A 64 -8.90 -17.99 8.98
C GLU A 64 -10.21 -17.45 8.40
N CYS A 65 -10.87 -16.53 9.12
CA CYS A 65 -12.12 -15.92 8.66
C CYS A 65 -11.94 -15.20 7.32
N PHE A 66 -10.88 -14.39 7.17
CA PHE A 66 -10.61 -13.72 5.91
C PHE A 66 -10.31 -14.72 4.79
N TRP A 67 -9.28 -15.56 4.93
CA TRP A 67 -8.76 -16.35 3.81
C TRP A 67 -9.62 -17.56 3.45
N VAL A 68 -10.33 -18.15 4.41
CA VAL A 68 -11.14 -19.37 4.20
C VAL A 68 -12.61 -19.03 3.94
N GLU A 69 -13.18 -18.11 4.73
CA GLU A 69 -14.62 -17.85 4.70
C GLU A 69 -15.00 -16.72 3.74
N LEU A 70 -14.21 -15.63 3.69
CA LEU A 70 -14.56 -14.42 2.94
C LEU A 70 -13.87 -14.33 1.57
N PHE A 71 -12.59 -14.70 1.50
CA PHE A 71 -11.75 -14.49 0.32
C PHE A 71 -12.26 -15.17 -0.96
N PRO A 72 -12.86 -16.38 -0.95
CA PRO A 72 -13.44 -16.96 -2.16
C PRO A 72 -14.52 -16.06 -2.79
N THR A 73 -15.36 -15.45 -1.97
CA THR A 73 -16.40 -14.52 -2.43
C THR A 73 -15.78 -13.21 -2.91
N LEU A 74 -14.86 -12.63 -2.14
CA LEU A 74 -14.12 -11.41 -2.53
C LEU A 74 -13.42 -11.58 -3.87
N LYS A 75 -12.74 -12.71 -4.07
CA LYS A 75 -12.09 -13.06 -5.33
C LYS A 75 -13.10 -13.10 -6.48
N SER A 76 -14.29 -13.68 -6.27
CA SER A 76 -15.32 -13.74 -7.32
C SER A 76 -15.85 -12.35 -7.73
N LEU A 77 -15.90 -11.40 -6.80
CA LEU A 77 -16.43 -10.05 -7.02
C LEU A 77 -15.38 -9.09 -7.60
N LEU A 78 -14.13 -9.22 -7.11
CA LEU A 78 -13.08 -8.23 -7.30
C LEU A 78 -11.99 -8.65 -8.30
N CYS A 79 -11.94 -9.90 -8.75
CA CYS A 79 -11.12 -10.25 -9.92
C CYS A 79 -11.83 -9.84 -11.22
N ARG A 80 -11.57 -8.61 -11.69
CA ARG A 80 -12.12 -8.06 -12.94
C ARG A 80 -10.99 -7.79 -13.94
N PRO A 81 -11.08 -8.25 -15.21
CA PRO A 81 -9.97 -8.21 -16.19
C PRO A 81 -9.26 -6.87 -16.38
N ASP A 82 -10.00 -5.77 -16.25
CA ASP A 82 -9.56 -4.40 -16.47
C ASP A 82 -9.31 -3.63 -15.17
N LYS A 83 -9.32 -4.31 -14.02
CA LYS A 83 -9.15 -3.68 -12.69
C LYS A 83 -8.03 -4.32 -11.88
N ALA A 84 -7.51 -3.54 -10.94
CA ALA A 84 -6.65 -4.01 -9.88
C ALA A 84 -7.06 -3.44 -8.52
N VAL A 85 -6.78 -4.18 -7.45
CA VAL A 85 -6.93 -3.69 -6.08
C VAL A 85 -5.86 -4.29 -5.17
N VAL A 86 -5.25 -3.44 -4.36
CA VAL A 86 -4.50 -3.84 -3.16
C VAL A 86 -5.48 -3.73 -1.99
N LEU A 87 -5.89 -4.86 -1.43
CA LEU A 87 -6.98 -4.93 -0.44
C LEU A 87 -6.58 -4.44 0.96
N GLY A 88 -5.55 -3.61 1.06
CA GLY A 88 -4.90 -3.31 2.32
C GLY A 88 -4.11 -4.51 2.81
N THR A 89 -3.97 -4.67 4.12
CA THR A 89 -3.35 -5.87 4.70
C THR A 89 -4.24 -6.62 5.68
N VAL A 90 -3.94 -7.90 5.82
CA VAL A 90 -4.64 -8.87 6.67
C VAL A 90 -3.63 -9.90 7.19
N PRO A 91 -3.79 -10.43 8.41
CA PRO A 91 -3.01 -11.56 8.87
C PRO A 91 -3.11 -12.76 7.93
N PHE A 92 -1.98 -13.37 7.60
CA PHE A 92 -1.90 -14.62 6.83
C PHE A 92 -1.18 -15.69 7.66
N TRP A 93 -1.82 -16.84 7.87
CA TRP A 93 -1.24 -17.98 8.57
C TRP A 93 -0.55 -18.93 7.60
N ASP A 94 0.77 -19.03 7.68
CA ASP A 94 1.55 -20.07 7.01
C ASP A 94 1.51 -21.34 7.87
N ALA A 95 0.66 -22.29 7.47
CA ALA A 95 0.48 -23.53 8.21
C ALA A 95 1.70 -24.47 8.15
N GLU A 96 2.56 -24.37 7.14
CA GLU A 96 3.76 -25.21 7.03
C GLU A 96 4.85 -24.77 8.00
N ARG A 97 4.95 -23.46 8.22
CA ARG A 97 5.96 -22.86 9.10
C ARG A 97 5.44 -22.49 10.49
N GLU A 98 4.13 -22.54 10.67
CA GLU A 98 3.42 -22.13 11.88
C GLU A 98 3.70 -20.66 12.27
N VAL A 99 3.67 -19.76 11.29
CA VAL A 99 3.94 -18.32 11.48
C VAL A 99 2.86 -17.44 10.85
N LEU A 100 2.71 -16.22 11.36
CA LEU A 100 1.86 -15.18 10.77
C LEU A 100 2.69 -14.21 9.93
N HIS A 101 2.09 -13.74 8.83
CA HIS A 101 2.60 -12.61 8.04
C HIS A 101 1.56 -11.48 7.97
N ASN A 102 2.03 -10.23 8.00
CA ASN A 102 1.24 -9.08 7.61
C ASN A 102 1.24 -9.01 6.07
N ARG A 103 0.14 -9.47 5.44
CA ARG A 103 0.06 -9.72 4.00
C ARG A 103 -0.90 -8.74 3.33
N ALA A 104 -0.47 -8.15 2.23
CA ALA A 104 -1.31 -7.41 1.29
C ALA A 104 -1.77 -8.32 0.15
N PRO A 105 -3.05 -8.73 0.06
CA PRO A 105 -3.59 -9.41 -1.11
C PRO A 105 -3.76 -8.42 -2.26
N ILE A 106 -3.37 -8.84 -3.46
CA ILE A 106 -3.44 -8.04 -4.68
C ILE A 106 -4.27 -8.80 -5.71
N LEU A 107 -5.44 -8.28 -6.05
CA LEU A 107 -6.27 -8.82 -7.12
C LEU A 107 -5.97 -8.02 -8.38
N LEU A 108 -5.60 -8.72 -9.46
CA LEU A 108 -5.11 -8.11 -10.69
C LEU A 108 -5.66 -8.90 -11.88
N GLY A 109 -6.67 -8.37 -12.56
CA GLY A 109 -7.36 -9.12 -13.59
C GLY A 109 -7.97 -10.40 -13.02
N ASP A 110 -7.58 -11.55 -13.58
CA ASP A 110 -7.92 -12.90 -13.13
C ASP A 110 -6.91 -13.51 -12.13
N ARG A 111 -5.86 -12.77 -11.79
CA ARG A 111 -4.75 -13.23 -10.93
C ARG A 111 -4.89 -12.73 -9.51
N VAL A 112 -4.41 -13.55 -8.59
CA VAL A 112 -4.21 -13.20 -7.18
C VAL A 112 -2.71 -13.23 -6.90
N LEU A 113 -2.18 -12.08 -6.47
CA LEU A 113 -0.82 -11.92 -6.00
C LEU A 113 -0.86 -11.49 -4.52
N HIS A 114 0.31 -11.37 -3.90
CA HIS A 114 0.44 -10.81 -2.56
C HIS A 114 1.80 -10.15 -2.35
N GLN A 115 1.88 -9.30 -1.34
CA GLN A 115 3.13 -8.81 -0.78
C GLN A 115 3.10 -8.96 0.75
N ASP A 116 4.10 -9.60 1.32
CA ASP A 116 4.28 -9.66 2.78
C ASP A 116 5.16 -8.49 3.24
N LYS A 117 4.83 -7.89 4.38
CA LYS A 117 5.60 -6.78 4.96
C LYS A 117 7.02 -7.22 5.29
N LEU A 118 8.03 -6.44 4.90
CA LEU A 118 9.44 -6.83 5.03
C LEU A 118 10.05 -6.37 6.35
N HIS A 119 9.64 -5.21 6.87
CA HIS A 119 10.14 -4.65 8.11
C HIS A 119 8.99 -4.48 9.09
N LEU A 120 9.07 -5.20 10.21
CA LEU A 120 8.07 -5.18 11.26
C LEU A 120 8.39 -4.08 12.27
N THR A 121 7.34 -3.44 12.77
CA THR A 121 7.42 -2.54 13.93
C THR A 121 7.50 -3.34 15.23
N PRO A 122 7.88 -2.72 16.37
CA PRO A 122 7.85 -3.40 17.67
C PRO A 122 6.47 -3.96 18.07
N TRP A 123 5.39 -3.37 17.58
CA TRP A 123 4.01 -3.78 17.86
C TRP A 123 3.57 -5.01 17.06
N GLU A 124 4.30 -5.37 16.02
CA GLU A 124 4.00 -6.50 15.13
C GLU A 124 4.71 -7.80 15.55
N SER A 125 4.93 -7.99 16.85
CA SER A 125 5.71 -9.11 17.41
C SER A 125 5.12 -10.50 17.11
N ALA A 126 3.84 -10.58 16.77
CA ALA A 126 3.17 -11.82 16.35
C ALA A 126 3.51 -12.23 14.91
N PHE A 127 4.06 -11.34 14.09
CA PHE A 127 4.37 -11.58 12.68
C PHE A 127 5.85 -11.93 12.46
N VAL A 128 6.12 -12.61 11.35
CA VAL A 128 7.47 -12.83 10.82
C VAL A 128 7.66 -12.01 9.54
N PRO A 129 8.84 -11.38 9.33
CA PRO A 129 9.14 -10.65 8.11
C PRO A 129 8.94 -11.48 6.84
N GLY A 130 8.37 -10.83 5.81
CA GLY A 130 8.43 -11.30 4.44
C GLY A 130 9.87 -11.36 3.93
N ARG A 131 10.09 -12.10 2.85
CA ARG A 131 11.45 -12.36 2.31
C ARG A 131 11.62 -11.94 0.84
N GLU A 132 10.55 -11.49 0.21
CA GLU A 132 10.49 -11.22 -1.22
C GLU A 132 9.75 -9.91 -1.45
N LEU A 133 10.27 -9.06 -2.35
CA LEU A 133 9.57 -7.89 -2.85
C LEU A 133 9.14 -8.18 -4.29
N ARG A 134 7.83 -8.20 -4.53
CA ARG A 134 7.27 -8.59 -5.84
C ARG A 134 6.99 -7.36 -6.70
N LEU A 135 7.44 -7.43 -7.95
CA LEU A 135 7.04 -6.50 -9.00
C LEU A 135 5.93 -7.14 -9.84
N TRP A 136 4.93 -6.35 -10.21
CA TRP A 136 3.84 -6.79 -11.07
C TRP A 136 3.51 -5.73 -12.11
N GLU A 137 2.86 -6.12 -13.20
CA GLU A 137 2.58 -5.23 -14.33
C GLU A 137 1.07 -5.12 -14.54
N PHE A 138 0.61 -3.90 -14.80
CA PHE A 138 -0.78 -3.61 -15.13
C PHE A 138 -0.84 -2.42 -16.08
N ALA A 139 -1.59 -2.56 -17.17
CA ALA A 139 -1.75 -1.53 -18.21
C ALA A 139 -0.42 -0.88 -18.69
N GLY A 140 0.66 -1.67 -18.77
CA GLY A 140 1.98 -1.23 -19.22
C GLY A 140 2.82 -0.49 -18.16
N LEU A 141 2.35 -0.38 -16.93
CA LEU A 141 3.11 0.14 -15.79
C LEU A 141 3.57 -0.98 -14.86
N ARG A 142 4.75 -0.83 -14.27
CA ARG A 142 5.30 -1.75 -13.28
C ARG A 142 5.10 -1.23 -11.86
N PHE A 143 4.48 -2.04 -11.02
CA PHE A 143 4.11 -1.69 -9.66
C PHE A 143 4.90 -2.50 -8.63
N ALA A 144 5.02 -1.93 -7.44
CA ALA A 144 5.44 -2.62 -6.22
C ALA A 144 4.54 -2.18 -5.06
N VAL A 145 4.37 -3.05 -4.07
CA VAL A 145 3.75 -2.70 -2.78
C VAL A 145 4.87 -2.72 -1.73
N VAL A 146 4.94 -1.69 -0.90
CA VAL A 146 5.77 -1.68 0.32
C VAL A 146 4.89 -1.24 1.47
N ILE A 147 4.89 -1.98 2.58
CA ILE A 147 3.85 -1.82 3.60
C ILE A 147 4.40 -0.96 4.74
N CYS A 148 3.78 0.21 4.94
CA CYS A 148 4.02 1.09 6.07
C CYS A 148 5.52 1.35 6.33
N LEU A 149 6.08 0.82 7.43
CA LEU A 149 7.50 0.97 7.79
C LEU A 149 8.47 0.68 6.63
N ASP A 150 8.13 -0.21 5.70
CA ASP A 150 8.97 -0.50 4.53
C ASP A 150 9.32 0.76 3.71
N ILE A 151 8.43 1.78 3.64
CA ILE A 151 8.73 3.01 2.89
C ILE A 151 9.85 3.84 3.55
N GLU A 152 10.00 3.70 4.87
CA GLU A 152 11.02 4.40 5.64
C GLU A 152 12.42 3.83 5.41
N ILE A 153 12.52 2.62 4.84
CA ILE A 153 13.78 1.88 4.64
C ILE A 153 14.42 2.23 3.29
N PRO A 154 15.45 3.10 3.25
CA PRO A 154 16.08 3.52 1.99
C PRO A 154 16.74 2.36 1.23
N GLU A 155 17.18 1.29 1.91
CA GLU A 155 17.81 0.11 1.31
C GLU A 155 16.86 -0.63 0.37
N LEU A 156 15.55 -0.64 0.66
CA LEU A 156 14.56 -1.21 -0.26
C LEU A 156 14.51 -0.44 -1.58
N SER A 157 14.57 0.89 -1.49
CA SER A 157 14.57 1.74 -2.69
C SER A 157 15.91 1.70 -3.42
N ALA A 158 17.03 1.56 -2.71
CA ALA A 158 18.31 1.28 -3.34
C ALA A 158 18.27 -0.03 -4.14
N ARG A 159 17.62 -1.09 -3.62
CA ARG A 159 17.46 -2.38 -4.31
C ARG A 159 16.46 -2.34 -5.47
N LEU A 160 15.42 -1.51 -5.38
CA LEU A 160 14.45 -1.31 -6.45
C LEU A 160 14.98 -0.44 -7.60
N ARG A 161 16.08 0.30 -7.38
CA ARG A 161 16.67 1.15 -8.40
C ARG A 161 17.10 0.32 -9.61
N GLY A 162 16.74 0.78 -10.80
CA GLY A 162 16.98 0.05 -12.05
C GLY A 162 16.04 -1.13 -12.29
N ALA A 163 15.20 -1.54 -11.33
CA ALA A 163 14.17 -2.57 -11.52
C ALA A 163 12.96 -2.06 -12.33
N GLY A 164 12.94 -0.77 -12.68
CA GLY A 164 11.95 -0.16 -13.55
C GLY A 164 10.58 0.02 -12.90
N VAL A 165 10.52 0.20 -11.59
CA VAL A 165 9.27 0.52 -10.88
C VAL A 165 8.72 1.86 -11.36
N ASP A 166 7.44 1.87 -11.76
CA ASP A 166 6.69 3.03 -12.20
C ASP A 166 5.83 3.63 -11.09
N VAL A 167 5.26 2.75 -10.27
CA VAL A 167 4.36 3.13 -9.18
C VAL A 167 4.66 2.29 -7.95
N LEU A 168 4.81 2.95 -6.81
CA LEU A 168 4.95 2.33 -5.51
C LEU A 168 3.66 2.58 -4.72
N LEU A 169 3.03 1.51 -4.24
CA LEU A 169 1.80 1.59 -3.45
C LEU A 169 2.13 1.30 -1.99
N VAL A 170 1.69 2.19 -1.11
CA VAL A 170 2.04 2.20 0.32
C VAL A 170 0.77 2.14 1.17
N PRO A 171 0.24 0.95 1.48
CA PRO A 171 -0.74 0.79 2.54
C PRO A 171 -0.04 1.08 3.89
N SER A 172 -0.63 1.95 4.72
CA SER A 172 -0.02 2.36 6.00
C SER A 172 -1.07 2.52 7.10
N ALA A 173 -0.66 2.34 8.35
CA ALA A 173 -1.45 2.60 9.55
C ALA A 173 -0.56 3.27 10.61
N THR A 174 -1.02 4.39 11.17
CA THR A 174 -0.27 5.13 12.19
C THR A 174 -1.20 5.79 13.20
N GLU A 175 -0.77 5.83 14.47
CA GLU A 175 -1.55 6.41 15.57
C GLU A 175 -1.46 7.93 15.67
N THR A 176 -0.42 8.54 15.08
CA THR A 176 -0.11 9.96 15.28
C THR A 176 0.14 10.69 13.98
N VAL A 177 -0.14 12.00 13.98
CA VAL A 177 0.20 12.91 12.88
C VAL A 177 1.69 12.82 12.51
N LEU A 178 2.57 12.68 13.49
CA LEU A 178 4.01 12.51 13.26
C LEU A 178 4.34 11.20 12.53
N GLY A 179 3.57 10.15 12.76
CA GLY A 179 3.65 8.89 12.00
C GLY A 179 3.27 9.09 10.55
N VAL A 180 2.10 9.70 10.30
CA VAL A 180 1.63 10.06 8.95
C VAL A 180 2.69 10.86 8.21
N GLU A 181 3.17 11.96 8.81
CA GLU A 181 4.17 12.84 8.21
C GLU A 181 5.50 12.11 7.93
N ARG A 182 5.92 11.18 8.79
CA ARG A 182 7.16 10.42 8.58
C ARG A 182 7.04 9.51 7.37
N VAL A 183 5.98 8.72 7.29
CA VAL A 183 5.68 7.83 6.15
C VAL A 183 5.62 8.64 4.85
N ASP A 184 4.91 9.77 4.87
CA ASP A 184 4.68 10.66 3.73
C ASP A 184 5.97 11.33 3.24
N ARG A 185 6.82 11.82 4.15
CA ARG A 185 8.11 12.40 3.80
C ARG A 185 9.06 11.37 3.21
N CYS A 186 9.06 10.15 3.74
CA CYS A 186 9.79 9.04 3.17
C CYS A 186 9.25 8.69 1.77
N ALA A 187 7.93 8.59 1.60
CA ALA A 187 7.30 8.36 0.30
C ALA A 187 7.68 9.42 -0.74
N SER A 188 7.68 10.70 -0.36
CA SER A 188 8.16 11.80 -1.21
C SER A 188 9.63 11.63 -1.60
N ALA A 189 10.50 11.23 -0.67
CA ALA A 189 11.90 10.95 -0.98
C ALA A 189 12.03 9.78 -1.96
N ARG A 190 11.26 8.70 -1.77
CA ARG A 190 11.25 7.53 -2.66
C ARG A 190 10.76 7.88 -4.07
N ALA A 191 9.79 8.77 -4.22
CA ALA A 191 9.33 9.25 -5.52
C ALA A 191 10.47 9.90 -6.33
N VAL A 192 11.33 10.67 -5.64
CA VAL A 192 12.53 11.29 -6.23
C VAL A 192 13.60 10.24 -6.51
N GLU A 193 13.96 9.43 -5.51
CA GLU A 193 15.06 8.46 -5.57
C GLU A 193 14.84 7.35 -6.61
N LEU A 194 13.59 6.89 -6.77
CA LEU A 194 13.20 5.85 -7.73
C LEU A 194 12.71 6.43 -9.05
N GLY A 195 12.40 7.73 -9.11
CA GLY A 195 11.73 8.30 -10.27
C GLY A 195 10.40 7.58 -10.51
N CYS A 196 9.58 7.39 -9.50
CA CYS A 196 8.29 6.72 -9.64
C CYS A 196 7.19 7.53 -8.95
N VAL A 197 5.93 7.26 -9.30
CA VAL A 197 4.80 7.80 -8.52
C VAL A 197 4.66 6.97 -7.24
N VAL A 198 4.51 7.62 -6.09
CA VAL A 198 4.29 6.92 -4.81
C VAL A 198 2.92 7.31 -4.28
N GLY A 199 2.02 6.33 -4.17
CA GLY A 199 0.67 6.51 -3.62
C GLY A 199 0.56 5.90 -2.24
N VAL A 200 0.06 6.66 -1.28
CA VAL A 200 -0.05 6.29 0.13
C VAL A 200 -1.52 6.28 0.55
N SER A 201 -1.92 5.25 1.28
CA SER A 201 -3.26 5.11 1.84
C SER A 201 -3.13 4.77 3.32
N HIS A 202 -3.45 5.75 4.17
CA HIS A 202 -3.39 5.60 5.61
C HIS A 202 -4.71 5.09 6.19
N LEU A 203 -4.61 4.21 7.19
CA LEU A 203 -5.73 3.78 8.00
C LEU A 203 -6.19 4.96 8.86
N THR A 204 -7.48 4.98 9.20
CA THR A 204 -8.10 5.98 10.05
C THR A 204 -9.06 5.30 11.02
N GLY A 205 -9.58 6.02 12.00
CA GLY A 205 -10.62 5.51 12.87
C GLY A 205 -10.08 4.65 14.00
N LYS A 206 -10.96 3.88 14.62
CA LYS A 206 -10.64 3.07 15.81
C LYS A 206 -11.19 1.67 15.67
N ALA A 207 -10.36 0.67 15.87
CA ALA A 207 -10.80 -0.73 15.96
C ALA A 207 -10.14 -1.36 17.17
N ALA A 208 -10.89 -2.14 17.94
CA ALA A 208 -10.28 -2.92 19.02
C ALA A 208 -9.40 -4.00 18.39
N SER A 209 -8.08 -3.89 18.56
CA SER A 209 -7.13 -4.83 17.96
C SER A 209 -5.89 -5.05 18.81
N GLU A 210 -5.34 -6.25 18.78
CA GLU A 210 -4.04 -6.57 19.37
C GLU A 210 -2.85 -5.78 18.76
N LEU A 211 -3.04 -5.14 17.59
CA LEU A 211 -1.96 -4.45 16.86
C LEU A 211 -1.98 -2.94 17.02
N ILE A 212 -3.12 -2.31 16.74
CA ILE A 212 -3.28 -0.84 16.74
C ILE A 212 -4.74 -0.46 16.96
N ASP A 213 -5.00 0.38 17.96
CA ASP A 213 -6.35 0.73 18.38
C ASP A 213 -6.86 2.05 17.78
N GLU A 214 -5.98 3.04 17.62
CA GLU A 214 -6.33 4.38 17.15
C GLU A 214 -5.50 4.76 15.94
N ASN A 215 -6.14 5.31 14.91
CA ASN A 215 -5.48 5.65 13.66
C ASN A 215 -5.86 7.07 13.20
N VAL A 216 -4.86 7.81 12.76
CA VAL A 216 -5.04 9.05 12.02
C VAL A 216 -4.31 8.93 10.69
N GLY A 217 -4.87 9.53 9.65
CA GLY A 217 -4.38 9.29 8.30
C GLY A 217 -4.94 10.24 7.27
N ARG A 218 -4.40 10.12 6.07
CA ARG A 218 -4.87 10.78 4.85
C ARG A 218 -4.58 9.91 3.64
N THR A 219 -5.01 10.35 2.47
CA THR A 219 -4.45 9.89 1.21
C THR A 219 -3.34 10.85 0.79
N ALA A 220 -2.29 10.34 0.15
CA ALA A 220 -1.23 11.18 -0.38
C ALA A 220 -0.61 10.58 -1.64
N VAL A 221 -0.24 11.42 -2.60
CA VAL A 221 0.53 11.01 -3.77
C VAL A 221 1.72 11.94 -4.00
N TYR A 222 2.84 11.34 -4.37
CA TYR A 222 4.11 12.02 -4.66
C TYR A 222 4.57 11.68 -6.07
N PHE A 223 5.00 12.71 -6.81
CA PHE A 223 5.43 12.57 -8.19
C PHE A 223 6.96 12.68 -8.32
N PRO A 224 7.55 12.10 -9.38
CA PRO A 224 8.96 12.30 -9.69
C PRO A 224 9.33 13.77 -9.91
N SER A 225 10.59 14.12 -9.62
CA SER A 225 11.09 15.50 -9.72
C SER A 225 11.88 15.79 -11.01
N GLN A 226 11.53 15.13 -12.11
CA GLN A 226 12.17 15.29 -13.43
C GLN A 226 11.34 16.16 -14.37
N ALA A 227 11.93 16.75 -15.41
CA ALA A 227 11.24 17.72 -16.25
C ALA A 227 10.01 17.13 -17.00
N ALA A 228 9.93 15.81 -17.15
CA ALA A 228 8.74 15.13 -17.66
C ALA A 228 7.46 15.37 -16.84
N PHE A 229 7.61 15.78 -15.57
CA PHE A 229 6.56 16.10 -14.60
C PHE A 229 6.54 17.59 -14.22
N ARG A 230 7.18 18.48 -15.01
CA ARG A 230 7.31 19.92 -14.68
C ARG A 230 5.98 20.64 -14.42
N ASP A 231 4.94 20.20 -15.13
CA ASP A 231 3.58 20.76 -15.08
C ASP A 231 2.65 19.96 -14.14
N SER A 232 3.13 18.83 -13.62
CA SER A 232 2.44 18.05 -12.59
C SER A 232 2.64 18.71 -11.22
N PRO A 233 1.67 18.55 -10.29
CA PRO A 233 1.95 18.86 -8.89
C PRO A 233 3.09 17.96 -8.39
N ARG A 234 3.85 18.46 -7.41
CA ARG A 234 4.95 17.69 -6.80
C ARG A 234 4.40 16.61 -5.87
N TRP A 235 3.32 16.96 -5.18
CA TRP A 235 2.50 16.08 -4.37
C TRP A 235 1.06 16.57 -4.36
N VAL A 236 0.14 15.69 -4.02
CA VAL A 236 -1.23 16.04 -3.66
C VAL A 236 -1.59 15.26 -2.41
N GLU A 237 -1.85 15.96 -1.32
CA GLU A 237 -2.14 15.38 -0.01
C GLU A 237 -3.56 15.76 0.42
N GLY A 238 -4.30 14.80 0.98
CA GLY A 238 -5.56 15.05 1.65
C GLY A 238 -5.36 15.68 3.04
N GLU A 239 -6.47 16.04 3.67
CA GLU A 239 -6.47 16.43 5.09
C GLU A 239 -6.19 15.22 5.98
N ILE A 240 -5.45 15.43 7.08
CA ILE A 240 -5.29 14.39 8.10
C ILE A 240 -6.57 14.31 8.90
N VAL A 241 -7.21 13.15 8.86
CA VAL A 241 -8.48 12.85 9.51
C VAL A 241 -8.30 11.72 10.52
N ALA A 242 -9.15 11.70 11.54
CA ALA A 242 -9.14 10.67 12.58
C ALA A 242 -10.13 9.54 12.35
N ALA A 243 -10.98 9.62 11.31
CA ALA A 243 -12.01 8.63 11.02
C ALA A 243 -12.55 8.78 9.59
N GLY A 244 -13.21 7.71 9.13
CA GLY A 244 -13.97 7.67 7.88
C GLY A 244 -13.20 7.25 6.62
N VAL A 245 -13.97 7.00 5.57
CA VAL A 245 -13.47 6.59 4.25
C VAL A 245 -13.39 7.83 3.37
N HIS A 246 -12.18 8.22 2.98
CA HIS A 246 -11.89 9.34 2.08
C HIS A 246 -11.14 8.82 0.87
N LYS A 247 -11.51 9.31 -0.32
CA LYS A 247 -10.93 8.85 -1.58
C LYS A 247 -10.23 9.99 -2.31
N GLN A 248 -9.09 9.70 -2.89
CA GLN A 248 -8.35 10.61 -3.73
C GLN A 248 -7.96 9.91 -5.03
N ARG A 249 -8.52 10.39 -6.14
CA ARG A 249 -8.18 9.91 -7.48
C ARG A 249 -6.92 10.58 -8.01
N VAL A 250 -6.04 9.76 -8.57
CA VAL A 250 -4.82 10.19 -9.25
C VAL A 250 -4.80 9.62 -10.66
N VAL A 251 -4.50 10.47 -11.65
CA VAL A 251 -4.26 10.02 -13.02
C VAL A 251 -2.78 9.74 -13.20
N LEU A 252 -2.45 8.49 -13.54
CA LEU A 252 -1.11 8.05 -13.91
C LEU A 252 -0.90 8.25 -15.41
N GLU A 253 0.25 8.83 -15.75
CA GLU A 253 0.66 9.12 -17.13
C GLU A 253 1.85 8.23 -17.54
N PRO A 254 1.61 7.04 -18.15
CA PRO A 254 2.69 6.15 -18.58
C PRO A 254 3.73 6.83 -19.47
N ARG A 255 3.30 7.70 -20.39
CA ARG A 255 4.21 8.45 -21.26
C ARG A 255 5.14 9.39 -20.49
N ALA A 256 4.70 9.98 -19.37
CA ALA A 256 5.55 10.83 -18.55
C ALA A 256 6.63 10.01 -17.83
N LEU A 257 6.24 8.88 -17.24
CA LEU A 257 7.14 7.92 -16.61
C LEU A 257 8.17 7.35 -17.60
N GLU A 258 7.72 6.95 -18.80
CA GLU A 258 8.60 6.49 -19.88
C GLU A 258 9.61 7.56 -20.32
N ARG A 259 9.15 8.81 -20.52
CA ARG A 259 10.04 9.93 -20.86
C ARG A 259 11.10 10.12 -19.79
N MET A 260 10.69 10.24 -18.53
CA MET A 260 11.58 10.43 -17.39
C MET A 260 12.65 9.32 -17.31
N ARG A 261 12.28 8.05 -17.48
CA ARG A 261 13.25 6.92 -17.43
C ARG A 261 14.34 7.02 -18.51
N ARG A 262 14.07 7.73 -19.61
CA ARG A 262 15.01 7.96 -20.72
C ARG A 262 15.81 9.26 -20.59
N MET A 263 15.46 10.14 -19.64
CA MET A 263 16.15 11.42 -19.48
C MET A 263 17.54 11.22 -18.85
N ARG A 264 18.58 11.55 -19.60
CA ARG A 264 20.00 11.47 -19.19
C ARG A 264 20.67 12.83 -19.03
N GLN A 265 19.98 13.91 -19.39
CA GLN A 265 20.55 15.27 -19.47
C GLN A 265 20.19 16.13 -18.24
N GLU A 266 19.68 15.54 -17.17
CA GLU A 266 19.36 16.21 -15.90
C GLU A 266 19.73 15.32 -14.72
N THR A 267 19.72 15.88 -13.51
CA THR A 267 19.91 15.13 -12.27
C THR A 267 18.75 14.15 -12.09
N ASN A 268 19.08 12.86 -12.15
CA ASN A 268 18.10 11.80 -11.99
C ASN A 268 18.67 10.66 -11.13
N PRO A 269 18.41 10.66 -9.80
CA PRO A 269 18.97 9.66 -8.90
C PRO A 269 18.46 8.24 -9.17
N SER A 270 17.31 8.07 -9.84
CA SER A 270 16.78 6.76 -10.24
C SER A 270 17.67 6.00 -11.22
N LEU A 271 18.59 6.70 -11.89
CA LEU A 271 19.51 6.13 -12.88
C LEU A 271 20.87 5.76 -12.29
N LEU A 272 21.11 6.05 -11.01
CA LEU A 272 22.38 5.76 -10.34
C LEU A 272 22.54 4.25 -10.12
N SER A 273 23.20 3.56 -11.04
CA SER A 273 23.37 2.10 -10.97
C SER A 273 24.46 1.62 -10.02
N VAL A 274 25.42 2.49 -9.65
CA VAL A 274 26.58 2.14 -8.81
C VAL A 274 26.89 3.28 -7.86
N LEU A 275 27.06 2.96 -6.57
CA LEU A 275 27.61 3.91 -5.60
C LEU A 275 29.13 4.00 -5.78
N PRO A 276 29.73 5.20 -5.75
CA PRO A 276 31.18 5.32 -5.71
C PRO A 276 31.72 4.66 -4.44
N HIS A 277 32.98 4.22 -4.48
CA HIS A 277 33.66 3.77 -3.27
C HIS A 277 33.91 4.98 -2.35
N PHE A 278 33.55 4.85 -1.07
CA PHE A 278 33.85 5.84 -0.03
C PHE A 278 34.07 5.12 1.30
N GLU A 279 34.84 5.75 2.18
CA GLU A 279 35.08 5.28 3.55
C GLU A 279 34.31 6.18 4.53
N ILE A 280 33.71 5.57 5.55
CA ILE A 280 33.15 6.31 6.68
C ILE A 280 34.30 6.50 7.67
N VAL A 281 34.85 7.71 7.72
CA VAL A 281 35.92 8.07 8.67
C VAL A 281 35.28 8.51 9.98
N GLN A 282 35.70 7.91 11.09
CA GLN A 282 35.34 8.31 12.44
C GLN A 282 36.58 8.94 13.08
N GLU A 283 36.50 10.23 13.45
CA GLU A 283 37.53 10.94 14.22
C GLU A 283 37.26 10.85 15.73
#